data_AF-A0A9P9HQ92-F1
#
_entry.id   AF-A0A9P9HQ92-F1
#
_cell.length_a   1.000
_cell.length_b   1.000
_cell.length_c   1.000
_cell.angle_alpha   90.00
_cell.angle_beta   90.00
_cell.angle_gamma   90.00
#
_symmetry.space_group_name_H-M   'P 1'
#
loop_
_entity.id
_entity.type
_entity.pdbx_description
1 polymer ?
#
loop_
_entity_poly.entity_id
_entity_poly.type
_entity_poly.pdbx_seq_one_letter_code
_entity_poly.pdbx_strand_id
1 'polypeptide(L)'
;MSVFKYDAAHPAILINIAEQPNSPLFIQLPASPVTGNQSPHIPRFLQGRPLASINYRWNSFDDESNETVPIDDVWPTSIHDTFFAYQWIVENLAPEGLKRRGIYVYGSHLGASLASSLALTESRPHKPFAVRGLVAYNGIYNWTMFFPDHPANRLGKHANNRSNYFRPREGTYVHYLQQNLPIFFQSTVDLFDVFASPSLFFHNPGIKVPSSYHMSEEESTAIEVLTNPNAEFNMKTKTPRMSRLVFPPRKSTLKIPETLLLYDTYPVPAATNRPGRPFSGKQWGNSLELQARELGEMMQRSIEMVELKERGFWDEDVSIWENEPRRRVKMEHAGEESENMEMDEKGEEIVEEWLTERLSP
;
A
#
# COMPACT_ATOMS: atom_id res chain seq x y z
N MET A 1 -28.10 15.36 4.86
CA MET A 1 -27.15 14.31 4.49
C MET A 1 -27.78 13.52 3.35
N SER A 2 -27.46 13.89 2.11
CA SER A 2 -28.02 13.24 0.93
C SER A 2 -27.06 12.11 0.54
N VAL A 3 -27.34 10.89 0.99
CA VAL A 3 -26.56 9.71 0.60
C VAL A 3 -27.10 9.24 -0.75
N PHE A 4 -26.33 9.44 -1.82
CA PHE A 4 -26.65 8.83 -3.10
C PHE A 4 -26.28 7.34 -3.04
N LYS A 5 -27.28 6.48 -3.28
CA LYS A 5 -27.17 5.02 -3.19
C LYS A 5 -26.35 4.45 -4.35
N TYR A 6 -25.70 3.33 -4.04
CA TYR A 6 -25.07 2.44 -4.99
C TYR A 6 -26.09 2.00 -6.05
N ASP A 7 -25.85 2.42 -7.28
CA ASP A 7 -26.43 1.85 -8.51
C ASP A 7 -25.24 1.63 -9.44
N ALA A 8 -25.33 0.69 -10.38
CA ALA A 8 -24.27 0.44 -11.38
C ALA A 8 -23.86 1.68 -12.21
N ALA A 9 -24.54 2.81 -12.02
CA ALA A 9 -24.25 4.13 -12.59
C ALA A 9 -23.33 5.03 -11.75
N HIS A 10 -23.03 4.73 -10.47
CA HIS A 10 -22.25 5.60 -9.59
C HIS A 10 -21.08 4.85 -8.93
N PRO A 11 -19.83 5.08 -9.37
CA PRO A 11 -18.67 4.31 -8.93
C PRO A 11 -18.11 4.75 -7.56
N ALA A 12 -18.71 5.74 -6.91
CA ALA A 12 -18.30 6.26 -5.61
C ALA A 12 -19.47 6.88 -4.85
N ILE A 13 -19.43 6.82 -3.51
CA ILE A 13 -20.34 7.55 -2.64
C ILE A 13 -19.79 8.96 -2.43
N LEU A 14 -20.57 9.98 -2.80
CA LEU A 14 -20.16 11.39 -2.74
C LEU A 14 -20.77 12.09 -1.51
N ILE A 15 -19.94 12.80 -0.75
CA ILE A 15 -20.31 13.46 0.51
C ILE A 15 -19.75 14.90 0.52
N ASN A 16 -20.59 15.89 0.82
CA ASN A 16 -20.25 17.32 1.00
C ASN A 16 -19.48 17.99 -0.16
N ILE A 17 -19.48 17.40 -1.37
CA ILE A 17 -18.68 17.88 -2.50
C ILE A 17 -19.18 19.22 -3.04
N ALA A 18 -20.49 19.37 -3.21
CA ALA A 18 -21.12 20.58 -3.74
C ALA A 18 -21.11 21.74 -2.74
N GLU A 19 -21.06 21.44 -1.44
CA GLU A 19 -21.12 22.42 -0.36
C GLU A 19 -19.78 23.17 -0.18
N GLN A 20 -18.66 22.56 -0.60
CA GLN A 20 -17.33 23.14 -0.46
C GLN A 20 -16.51 22.99 -1.76
N PRO A 21 -16.87 23.73 -2.83
CA PRO A 21 -16.28 23.57 -4.17
C PRO A 21 -14.81 24.02 -4.27
N ASN A 22 -14.35 24.87 -3.34
CA ASN A 22 -12.97 25.37 -3.30
C ASN A 22 -12.06 24.57 -2.36
N SER A 23 -12.63 23.69 -1.53
CA SER A 23 -11.86 22.82 -0.64
C SER A 23 -11.28 21.64 -1.45
N PRO A 24 -10.12 21.09 -1.05
CA PRO A 24 -9.60 19.84 -1.63
C PRO A 24 -10.65 18.74 -1.63
N LEU A 25 -10.58 17.86 -2.62
CA LEU A 25 -11.37 16.63 -2.64
C LEU A 25 -10.58 15.52 -1.95
N PHE A 26 -11.22 14.80 -1.05
CA PHE A 26 -10.69 13.59 -0.45
C PHE A 26 -11.26 12.38 -1.15
N ILE A 27 -10.41 11.41 -1.46
CA ILE A 27 -10.82 10.08 -1.93
C ILE A 27 -10.52 9.09 -0.82
N GLN A 28 -11.49 8.27 -0.44
CA GLN A 28 -11.29 7.18 0.52
C GLN A 28 -11.40 5.83 -0.18
N LEU A 29 -10.43 4.96 0.08
CA LEU A 29 -10.46 3.54 -0.24
C LEU A 29 -10.53 2.74 1.08
N PRO A 30 -11.65 2.05 1.36
CA PRO A 30 -11.87 1.37 2.64
C PRO A 30 -10.91 0.18 2.87
N ALA A 31 -10.83 -0.27 4.13
CA ALA A 31 -9.96 -1.37 4.57
C ALA A 31 -10.22 -2.70 3.84
N SER A 32 -11.50 -2.93 3.54
CA SER A 32 -12.04 -4.07 2.81
C SER A 32 -13.19 -3.59 1.90
N PRO A 33 -13.55 -4.37 0.87
CA PRO A 33 -14.75 -4.17 0.08
C PRO A 33 -15.99 -4.02 0.97
N VAL A 34 -16.80 -2.99 0.71
CA VAL A 34 -18.06 -2.77 1.42
C VAL A 34 -19.14 -3.62 0.76
N THR A 35 -19.71 -4.56 1.51
CA THR A 35 -20.81 -5.42 1.05
C THR A 35 -22.18 -4.82 1.39
N GLY A 36 -23.12 -4.91 0.45
CA GLY A 36 -24.51 -4.50 0.65
C GLY A 36 -24.74 -2.98 0.84
N ASN A 37 -25.71 -2.63 1.69
CA ASN A 37 -26.13 -1.25 1.95
C ASN A 37 -25.39 -0.58 3.13
N GLN A 38 -24.27 -1.15 3.60
CA GLN A 38 -23.53 -0.55 4.70
C GLN A 38 -22.87 0.75 4.24
N SER A 39 -22.96 1.78 5.09
CA SER A 39 -22.22 3.03 4.83
C SER A 39 -20.75 2.81 5.17
N PRO A 40 -19.81 3.29 4.33
CA PRO A 40 -18.39 3.16 4.65
C PRO A 40 -18.10 3.86 5.97
N HIS A 41 -17.27 3.23 6.82
CA HIS A 41 -16.75 3.90 8.02
C HIS A 41 -15.89 5.10 7.59
N ILE A 42 -16.18 6.30 8.10
CA ILE A 42 -15.47 7.54 7.76
C ILE A 42 -14.65 7.98 8.97
N PRO A 43 -13.29 7.95 8.89
CA PRO A 43 -12.42 8.44 9.95
C PRO A 43 -12.71 9.89 10.34
N ARG A 44 -12.47 10.28 11.60
CA ARG A 44 -12.87 11.61 12.12
C ARG A 44 -12.25 12.74 11.30
N PHE A 45 -10.99 12.59 10.90
CA PHE A 45 -10.28 13.59 10.11
C PHE A 45 -10.87 13.84 8.71
N LEU A 46 -11.74 12.96 8.20
CA LEU A 46 -12.46 13.14 6.93
C LEU A 46 -13.91 13.63 7.11
N GLN A 47 -14.45 13.58 8.33
CA GLN A 47 -15.82 13.99 8.59
C GLN A 47 -16.00 15.49 8.29
N GLY A 48 -17.09 15.82 7.60
CA GLY A 48 -17.37 17.20 7.20
C GLY A 48 -16.55 17.72 6.01
N ARG A 49 -15.64 16.92 5.42
CA ARG A 49 -14.86 17.31 4.23
C ARG A 49 -15.50 16.81 2.92
N PRO A 50 -15.20 17.41 1.76
CA PRO A 50 -15.58 16.88 0.46
C PRO A 50 -14.95 15.50 0.25
N LEU A 51 -15.77 14.46 0.24
CA LEU A 51 -15.29 13.07 0.23
C LEU A 51 -15.97 12.29 -0.90
N ALA A 52 -15.15 11.56 -1.65
CA ALA A 52 -15.59 10.49 -2.54
C ALA A 52 -15.07 9.16 -1.99
N SER A 53 -15.96 8.32 -1.45
CA SER A 53 -15.60 6.97 -1.03
C SER A 53 -15.74 6.02 -2.20
N ILE A 54 -14.62 5.51 -2.71
CA ILE A 54 -14.59 4.52 -3.79
C ILE A 54 -14.63 3.15 -3.15
N ASN A 55 -15.65 2.36 -3.48
CA ASN A 55 -15.69 0.96 -3.12
C ASN A 55 -15.20 0.13 -4.32
N TYR A 56 -14.61 -1.02 -4.05
CA TYR A 56 -13.90 -1.83 -5.03
C TYR A 56 -14.18 -3.31 -4.80
N ARG A 57 -14.18 -4.11 -5.87
CA ARG A 57 -14.30 -5.56 -5.78
C ARG A 57 -12.94 -6.19 -5.57
N TRP A 58 -12.76 -6.73 -4.38
CA TRP A 58 -11.70 -7.67 -4.04
C TRP A 58 -12.35 -8.72 -3.15
N ASN A 59 -11.89 -9.96 -3.13
CA ASN A 59 -12.45 -10.92 -2.19
C ASN A 59 -12.23 -10.41 -0.77
N SER A 60 -13.25 -10.57 0.08
CA SER A 60 -13.23 -10.13 1.46
C SER A 60 -13.23 -11.32 2.41
N PHE A 61 -12.87 -11.03 3.64
CA PHE A 61 -12.72 -11.96 4.74
C PHE A 61 -14.04 -12.56 5.23
N ASP A 62 -15.17 -11.86 5.00
CA ASP A 62 -16.48 -12.20 5.58
C ASP A 62 -17.36 -13.10 4.69
N ASP A 63 -16.88 -13.48 3.50
CA ASP A 63 -17.64 -14.30 2.53
C ASP A 63 -17.55 -15.81 2.82
N GLU A 64 -17.64 -16.21 4.09
CA GLU A 64 -17.72 -17.65 4.48
C GLU A 64 -19.03 -18.33 4.00
N SER A 65 -19.98 -17.57 3.47
CA SER A 65 -21.34 -18.05 3.20
C SER A 65 -21.63 -18.46 1.75
N ASN A 66 -20.71 -18.27 0.80
CA ASN A 66 -20.95 -18.61 -0.61
C ASN A 66 -20.06 -19.78 -1.08
N GLU A 67 -20.70 -20.91 -1.40
CA GLU A 67 -20.06 -22.12 -1.97
C GLU A 67 -19.36 -21.88 -3.33
N THR A 68 -19.46 -20.66 -3.88
CA THR A 68 -18.73 -20.20 -5.05
C THR A 68 -18.24 -18.76 -4.81
N VAL A 69 -16.94 -18.59 -4.60
CA VAL A 69 -16.27 -17.29 -4.69
C VAL A 69 -16.47 -16.75 -6.11
N PRO A 70 -17.08 -15.56 -6.30
CA PRO A 70 -17.21 -14.97 -7.62
C PRO A 70 -15.81 -14.79 -8.25
N ILE A 71 -15.59 -15.39 -9.42
CA ILE A 71 -14.32 -15.26 -10.17
C ILE A 71 -13.99 -13.80 -10.46
N ASP A 72 -14.99 -12.92 -10.47
CA ASP A 72 -14.83 -11.50 -10.76
C ASP A 72 -14.23 -10.69 -9.59
N ASP A 73 -14.13 -11.24 -8.38
CA ASP A 73 -13.69 -10.50 -7.18
C ASP A 73 -12.21 -10.76 -6.81
N VAL A 74 -11.45 -11.47 -7.65
CA VAL A 74 -10.00 -11.63 -7.52
C VAL A 74 -9.23 -10.49 -8.21
N TRP A 75 -7.95 -10.33 -7.90
CA TRP A 75 -7.05 -9.46 -8.66
C TRP A 75 -7.10 -9.79 -10.18
N PRO A 76 -7.16 -8.81 -11.11
CA PRO A 76 -6.95 -7.36 -10.95
C PRO A 76 -8.24 -6.51 -10.88
N THR A 77 -9.41 -7.07 -10.56
CA THR A 77 -10.66 -6.30 -10.62
C THR A 77 -10.66 -5.08 -9.70
N SER A 78 -10.08 -5.20 -8.50
CA SER A 78 -10.04 -4.11 -7.51
C SER A 78 -9.34 -2.85 -8.02
N ILE A 79 -8.24 -3.00 -8.77
CA ILE A 79 -7.55 -1.86 -9.37
C ILE A 79 -8.32 -1.27 -10.55
N HIS A 80 -9.01 -2.10 -11.34
CA HIS A 80 -9.86 -1.61 -12.42
C HIS A 80 -11.03 -0.77 -11.89
N ASP A 81 -11.71 -1.26 -10.85
CA ASP A 81 -12.80 -0.51 -10.20
C ASP A 81 -12.29 0.82 -9.63
N THR A 82 -11.16 0.78 -8.93
CA THR A 82 -10.53 1.98 -8.35
C THR A 82 -10.18 3.01 -9.42
N PHE A 83 -9.54 2.59 -10.51
CA PHE A 83 -9.11 3.48 -11.57
C PHE A 83 -10.31 4.03 -12.35
N PHE A 84 -11.29 3.21 -12.68
CA PHE A 84 -12.53 3.64 -13.34
C PHE A 84 -13.26 4.70 -12.51
N ALA A 85 -13.40 4.48 -11.21
CA ALA A 85 -14.01 5.44 -10.29
C ALA A 85 -13.23 6.75 -10.22
N TYR A 86 -11.89 6.68 -10.16
CA TYR A 86 -11.03 7.87 -10.18
C TYR A 86 -11.20 8.67 -11.48
N GLN A 87 -11.20 8.00 -12.64
CA GLN A 87 -11.40 8.68 -13.92
C GLN A 87 -12.75 9.41 -13.95
N TRP A 88 -13.82 8.73 -13.52
CA TRP A 88 -15.14 9.35 -13.41
C TRP A 88 -15.12 10.58 -12.49
N ILE A 89 -14.45 10.51 -11.33
CA ILE A 89 -14.29 11.65 -10.42
C ILE A 89 -13.60 12.82 -11.13
N VAL A 90 -12.47 12.57 -11.81
CA VAL A 90 -11.72 13.62 -12.51
C VAL A 90 -12.54 14.25 -13.63
N GLU A 91 -13.30 13.46 -14.37
CA GLU A 91 -14.12 13.94 -15.49
C GLU A 91 -15.33 14.75 -15.05
N ASN A 92 -15.95 14.38 -13.92
CA ASN A 92 -17.24 14.94 -13.49
C ASN A 92 -17.12 15.99 -12.37
N LEU A 93 -16.04 15.95 -11.58
CA LEU A 93 -15.88 16.80 -10.38
C LEU A 93 -14.74 17.82 -10.49
N ALA A 94 -14.08 17.89 -11.66
CA ALA A 94 -13.09 18.93 -11.92
C ALA A 94 -13.72 20.33 -11.79
N PRO A 95 -13.03 21.28 -11.13
CA PRO A 95 -13.53 22.65 -11.05
C PRO A 95 -13.53 23.31 -12.44
N GLU A 96 -14.52 24.16 -12.69
CA GLU A 96 -14.63 24.87 -13.97
C GLU A 96 -13.45 25.83 -14.22
N GLY A 97 -13.03 25.92 -15.49
CA GLY A 97 -12.00 26.84 -15.94
C GLY A 97 -10.58 26.44 -15.50
N LEU A 98 -9.80 27.42 -15.05
CA LEU A 98 -8.39 27.24 -14.66
C LEU A 98 -8.19 27.08 -13.15
N LYS A 99 -9.27 26.89 -12.39
CA LYS A 99 -9.21 26.74 -10.93
C LYS A 99 -8.50 25.43 -10.57
N ARG A 100 -7.65 25.48 -9.54
CA ARG A 100 -6.97 24.29 -9.02
C ARG A 100 -7.73 23.74 -7.82
N ARG A 101 -7.86 22.43 -7.76
CA ARG A 101 -8.40 21.70 -6.61
C ARG A 101 -7.54 20.45 -6.40
N GLY A 102 -6.92 20.32 -5.24
CA GLY A 102 -6.10 19.15 -4.93
C GLY A 102 -6.97 17.93 -4.64
N ILE A 103 -6.50 16.74 -5.02
CA ILE A 103 -7.07 15.47 -4.56
C ILE A 103 -6.12 14.85 -3.51
N TYR A 104 -6.64 14.50 -2.35
CA TYR A 104 -5.92 13.76 -1.32
C TYR A 104 -6.53 12.37 -1.19
N VAL A 105 -5.71 11.34 -1.37
CA VAL A 105 -6.17 9.95 -1.31
C VAL A 105 -5.85 9.39 0.07
N TYR A 106 -6.86 8.83 0.72
CA TYR A 106 -6.73 8.05 1.94
C TYR A 106 -7.07 6.58 1.63
N GLY A 107 -6.26 5.66 2.12
CA GLY A 107 -6.58 4.25 2.10
C GLY A 107 -6.12 3.55 3.37
N SER A 108 -6.84 2.52 3.79
CA SER A 108 -6.43 1.62 4.88
C SER A 108 -6.32 0.18 4.40
N HIS A 109 -5.43 -0.62 4.98
CA HIS A 109 -5.29 -2.07 4.73
C HIS A 109 -5.23 -2.43 3.23
N LEU A 110 -6.19 -3.19 2.68
CA LEU A 110 -6.22 -3.51 1.24
C LEU A 110 -6.40 -2.23 0.40
N GLY A 111 -7.25 -1.31 0.85
CA GLY A 111 -7.45 -0.01 0.22
C GLY A 111 -6.22 0.88 0.24
N ALA A 112 -5.31 0.74 1.22
CA ALA A 112 -4.04 1.47 1.26
C ALA A 112 -3.08 1.04 0.14
N SER A 113 -3.12 -0.24 -0.25
CA SER A 113 -2.38 -0.74 -1.42
C SER A 113 -2.87 -0.07 -2.71
N LEU A 114 -4.19 -0.07 -2.92
CA LEU A 114 -4.84 0.58 -4.07
C LEU A 114 -4.62 2.10 -4.08
N ALA A 115 -4.73 2.75 -2.92
CA ALA A 115 -4.50 4.18 -2.74
C ALA A 115 -3.08 4.57 -3.11
N SER A 116 -2.09 3.75 -2.72
CA SER A 116 -0.69 3.97 -3.05
C SER A 116 -0.44 3.85 -4.55
N SER A 117 -0.97 2.81 -5.18
CA SER A 117 -0.88 2.63 -6.63
C SER A 117 -1.53 3.79 -7.38
N LEU A 118 -2.75 4.20 -6.98
CA LEU A 118 -3.44 5.35 -7.57
C LEU A 118 -2.63 6.65 -7.39
N ALA A 119 -2.10 6.91 -6.20
CA ALA A 119 -1.37 8.13 -5.93
C ALA A 119 -0.04 8.21 -6.70
N LEU A 120 0.67 7.08 -6.85
CA LEU A 120 1.92 7.02 -7.61
C LEU A 120 1.69 7.23 -9.12
N THR A 121 0.56 6.79 -9.66
CA THR A 121 0.28 6.90 -11.11
C THR A 121 -0.52 8.15 -11.49
N GLU A 122 -1.22 8.78 -10.54
CA GLU A 122 -2.09 9.93 -10.80
C GLU A 122 -1.63 11.23 -10.12
N SER A 123 -0.47 11.22 -9.46
CA SER A 123 0.16 12.46 -9.00
C SER A 123 0.79 13.24 -10.15
N ARG A 124 0.01 14.18 -10.69
CA ARG A 124 0.36 15.02 -11.85
C ARG A 124 0.33 16.50 -11.47
N PRO A 125 1.44 17.08 -10.95
CA PRO A 125 1.38 18.42 -10.36
C PRO A 125 0.97 19.56 -11.30
N HIS A 126 1.17 19.36 -12.60
CA HIS A 126 0.81 20.29 -13.66
C HIS A 126 -0.71 20.33 -13.95
N LYS A 127 -1.46 19.27 -13.63
CA LYS A 127 -2.91 19.21 -13.84
C LYS A 127 -3.66 19.98 -12.74
N PRO A 128 -4.70 20.77 -13.06
CA PRO A 128 -5.42 21.56 -12.06
C PRO A 128 -6.19 20.70 -11.04
N PHE A 129 -6.64 19.52 -11.45
CA PHE A 129 -7.35 18.54 -10.63
C PHE A 129 -6.65 17.18 -10.76
N ALA A 130 -5.88 16.81 -9.75
CA ALA A 130 -5.06 15.60 -9.72
C ALA A 130 -4.62 15.28 -8.29
N VAL A 131 -4.06 14.08 -8.09
CA VAL A 131 -3.57 13.63 -6.77
C VAL A 131 -2.40 14.50 -6.32
N ARG A 132 -2.50 15.01 -5.08
CA ARG A 132 -1.51 15.85 -4.41
C ARG A 132 -0.92 15.19 -3.18
N GLY A 133 -1.74 14.43 -2.46
CA GLY A 133 -1.32 13.75 -1.26
C GLY A 133 -1.88 12.33 -1.14
N LEU A 134 -1.15 11.51 -0.39
CA LEU A 134 -1.46 10.15 0.00
C LEU A 134 -1.35 10.03 1.52
N VAL A 135 -2.40 9.52 2.15
CA VAL A 135 -2.36 9.00 3.52
C VAL A 135 -2.71 7.52 3.43
N ALA A 136 -1.79 6.66 3.85
CA ALA A 136 -1.98 5.21 3.76
C ALA A 136 -1.75 4.58 5.14
N TYR A 137 -2.74 3.82 5.62
CA TYR A 137 -2.72 3.22 6.95
C TYR A 137 -2.71 1.69 6.88
N ASN A 138 -1.76 1.05 7.56
CA ASN A 138 -1.63 -0.42 7.63
C ASN A 138 -1.66 -1.12 6.26
N GLY A 139 -1.11 -0.49 5.23
CA GLY A 139 -1.13 -1.01 3.87
C GLY A 139 -0.12 -2.12 3.60
N ILE A 140 -0.45 -2.96 2.62
CA ILE A 140 0.48 -3.90 1.99
C ILE A 140 0.95 -3.30 0.67
N TYR A 141 2.23 -2.96 0.60
CA TYR A 141 2.83 -2.29 -0.57
C TYR A 141 3.73 -3.23 -1.39
N ASN A 142 4.08 -4.38 -0.82
CA ASN A 142 4.88 -5.42 -1.46
C ASN A 142 4.36 -6.79 -1.05
N TRP A 143 3.43 -7.34 -1.84
CA TRP A 143 2.88 -8.68 -1.61
C TRP A 143 3.92 -9.78 -1.83
N THR A 144 5.00 -9.52 -2.58
CA THR A 144 6.06 -10.52 -2.73
C THR A 144 6.78 -10.81 -1.40
N MET A 145 6.65 -9.95 -0.39
CA MET A 145 7.12 -10.22 0.98
C MET A 145 6.39 -11.36 1.69
N PHE A 146 5.26 -11.86 1.16
CA PHE A 146 4.62 -13.03 1.75
C PHE A 146 5.33 -14.34 1.42
N PHE A 147 6.14 -14.37 0.36
CA PHE A 147 6.86 -15.57 -0.02
C PHE A 147 7.99 -15.89 0.98
N PRO A 148 8.15 -17.18 1.36
CA PRO A 148 9.25 -17.62 2.21
C PRO A 148 10.63 -17.16 1.75
N ASP A 149 10.89 -17.21 0.44
CA ASP A 149 12.19 -16.93 -0.15
C ASP A 149 12.51 -15.43 -0.28
N HIS A 150 11.55 -14.55 0.00
CA HIS A 150 11.73 -13.12 -0.10
C HIS A 150 12.85 -12.65 0.84
N PRO A 151 13.78 -11.76 0.41
CA PRO A 151 14.89 -11.30 1.23
C PRO A 151 14.48 -10.74 2.60
N ALA A 152 13.29 -10.12 2.68
CA ALA A 152 12.72 -9.64 3.94
C ALA A 152 12.58 -10.73 5.00
N ASN A 153 12.27 -11.97 4.61
CA ASN A 153 11.96 -13.06 5.53
C ASN A 153 13.18 -13.92 5.88
N ARG A 154 14.31 -13.75 5.18
CA ARG A 154 15.51 -14.56 5.39
C ARG A 154 16.20 -14.16 6.69
N LEU A 155 16.10 -14.98 7.73
CA LEU A 155 16.90 -14.83 8.95
C LEU A 155 18.38 -14.74 8.54
N GLY A 156 19.08 -13.69 9.00
CA GLY A 156 20.37 -13.24 8.45
C GLY A 156 21.46 -14.33 8.32
N LYS A 157 22.63 -13.95 7.76
CA LYS A 157 23.74 -14.87 7.36
C LYS A 157 24.24 -15.86 8.43
N HIS A 158 23.87 -15.69 9.69
CA HIS A 158 24.25 -16.54 10.84
C HIS A 158 23.14 -17.46 11.34
N ALA A 159 21.97 -17.50 10.69
CA ALA A 159 20.96 -18.50 11.00
C ALA A 159 21.49 -19.87 10.54
N ASN A 160 21.74 -20.77 11.50
CA ASN A 160 22.31 -22.10 11.24
C ASN A 160 21.42 -22.99 10.33
N ASN A 161 20.17 -22.59 10.07
CA ASN A 161 19.26 -23.25 9.13
C ASN A 161 18.81 -22.27 8.04
N ARG A 162 19.22 -22.55 6.80
CA ARG A 162 18.78 -21.81 5.59
C ARG A 162 17.30 -22.00 5.27
N SER A 163 16.67 -23.04 5.83
CA SER A 163 15.24 -23.32 5.69
C SER A 163 14.34 -22.52 6.64
N ASN A 164 14.92 -21.76 7.59
CA ASN A 164 14.13 -21.05 8.58
C ASN A 164 13.91 -19.60 8.10
N TYR A 165 12.72 -19.33 7.58
CA TYR A 165 12.25 -18.00 7.22
C TYR A 165 11.32 -17.45 8.29
N PHE A 166 11.19 -16.12 8.35
CA PHE A 166 10.25 -15.48 9.25
C PHE A 166 8.81 -15.81 8.87
N ARG A 167 8.01 -16.19 9.87
CA ARG A 167 6.56 -16.31 9.74
C ARG A 167 5.91 -15.24 10.62
N PRO A 168 5.02 -14.41 10.05
CA PRO A 168 4.20 -13.48 10.83
C PRO A 168 3.53 -14.20 12.00
N ARG A 169 3.45 -13.51 13.14
CA ARG A 169 2.88 -14.05 14.37
C ARG A 169 1.40 -14.35 14.18
N GLU A 170 0.97 -15.52 14.64
CA GLU A 170 -0.44 -15.92 14.63
C GLU A 170 -1.32 -14.86 15.30
N GLY A 171 -2.47 -14.57 14.67
CA GLY A 171 -3.39 -13.52 15.10
C GLY A 171 -3.07 -12.09 14.63
N THR A 172 -1.95 -11.87 13.94
CA THR A 172 -1.68 -10.57 13.27
C THR A 172 -2.41 -10.45 11.94
N TYR A 173 -2.69 -9.23 11.49
CA TYR A 173 -3.29 -8.99 10.18
C TYR A 173 -2.44 -9.57 9.04
N VAL A 174 -1.11 -9.40 9.12
CA VAL A 174 -0.18 -9.96 8.14
C VAL A 174 -0.18 -11.49 8.15
N HIS A 175 -0.27 -12.14 9.32
CA HIS A 175 -0.41 -13.60 9.37
C HIS A 175 -1.69 -14.06 8.70
N TYR A 176 -2.80 -13.37 8.95
CA TYR A 176 -4.08 -13.71 8.37
C TYR A 176 -4.09 -13.56 6.84
N LEU A 177 -3.53 -12.48 6.30
CA LEU A 177 -3.30 -12.33 4.86
C LEU A 177 -2.44 -13.46 4.29
N GLN A 178 -1.38 -13.84 5.01
CA GLN A 178 -0.48 -14.92 4.58
C GLN A 178 -1.23 -16.24 4.40
N GLN A 179 -2.19 -16.57 5.27
CA GLN A 179 -2.97 -17.82 5.16
C GLN A 179 -3.98 -17.78 4.01
N ASN A 180 -4.41 -16.58 3.59
CA ASN A 180 -5.53 -16.39 2.68
C ASN A 180 -5.14 -15.81 1.31
N LEU A 181 -3.85 -15.81 0.95
CA LEU A 181 -3.38 -15.31 -0.36
C LEU A 181 -4.17 -15.84 -1.57
N PRO A 182 -4.54 -17.14 -1.65
CA PRO A 182 -5.32 -17.66 -2.78
C PRO A 182 -6.73 -17.06 -2.90
N ILE A 183 -7.25 -16.43 -1.85
CA ILE A 183 -8.52 -15.71 -1.89
C ILE A 183 -8.36 -14.40 -2.67
N PHE A 184 -7.24 -13.70 -2.52
CA PHE A 184 -7.04 -12.39 -3.15
C PHE A 184 -6.50 -12.45 -4.58
N PHE A 185 -5.81 -13.54 -4.93
CA PHE A 185 -5.01 -13.65 -6.16
C PHE A 185 -5.26 -14.99 -6.87
N GLN A 186 -5.40 -14.93 -8.21
CA GLN A 186 -5.58 -16.11 -9.05
C GLN A 186 -4.32 -16.97 -9.10
N SER A 187 -3.15 -16.31 -9.09
CA SER A 187 -1.86 -16.98 -9.17
C SER A 187 -0.76 -16.24 -8.42
N THR A 188 0.34 -16.92 -8.12
CA THR A 188 1.52 -16.32 -7.49
C THR A 188 2.14 -15.21 -8.33
N VAL A 189 1.90 -15.18 -9.64
CA VAL A 189 2.36 -14.11 -10.55
C VAL A 189 1.71 -12.78 -10.20
N ASP A 190 0.46 -12.79 -9.72
CA ASP A 190 -0.33 -11.59 -9.48
C ASP A 190 0.28 -10.71 -8.36
N LEU A 191 1.00 -11.34 -7.41
CA LEU A 191 1.72 -10.63 -6.33
C LEU A 191 2.89 -9.80 -6.87
N PHE A 192 3.35 -10.07 -8.10
CA PHE A 192 4.39 -9.32 -8.81
C PHE A 192 3.83 -8.21 -9.70
N ASP A 193 2.51 -8.03 -9.74
CA ASP A 193 1.90 -6.88 -10.39
C ASP A 193 2.30 -5.59 -9.66
N VAL A 194 2.75 -4.58 -10.40
CA VAL A 194 3.19 -3.29 -9.85
C VAL A 194 2.05 -2.51 -9.19
N PHE A 195 0.80 -2.77 -9.58
CA PHE A 195 -0.37 -2.12 -8.99
C PHE A 195 -0.89 -2.84 -7.74
N ALA A 196 -0.65 -4.15 -7.61
CA ALA A 196 -0.90 -4.86 -6.36
C ALA A 196 0.23 -4.55 -5.36
N SER A 197 1.47 -4.53 -5.84
CA SER A 197 2.67 -4.29 -5.05
C SER A 197 3.35 -2.98 -5.49
N PRO A 198 2.84 -1.80 -5.08
CA PRO A 198 3.39 -0.49 -5.47
C PRO A 198 4.89 -0.28 -5.17
N SER A 199 5.48 -1.03 -4.23
CA SER A 199 6.95 -1.08 -4.06
C SER A 199 7.67 -1.44 -5.37
N LEU A 200 7.06 -2.28 -6.22
CA LEU A 200 7.64 -2.76 -7.48
C LEU A 200 7.76 -1.68 -8.56
N PHE A 201 7.17 -0.49 -8.37
CA PHE A 201 7.52 0.67 -9.20
C PHE A 201 8.99 1.06 -9.01
N PHE A 202 9.58 0.81 -7.84
CA PHE A 202 10.91 1.28 -7.45
C PHE A 202 11.99 0.19 -7.51
N HIS A 203 11.63 -1.09 -7.54
CA HIS A 203 12.60 -2.18 -7.59
C HIS A 203 12.00 -3.47 -8.15
N ASN A 204 12.87 -4.42 -8.50
CA ASN A 204 12.47 -5.82 -8.61
C ASN A 204 12.71 -6.55 -7.28
N PRO A 205 11.90 -7.56 -6.92
CA PRO A 205 11.96 -8.20 -5.60
C PRO A 205 13.14 -9.17 -5.44
N GLY A 206 13.91 -9.44 -6.49
CA GLY A 206 15.10 -10.30 -6.42
C GLY A 206 14.79 -11.79 -6.19
N ILE A 207 13.55 -12.20 -6.47
CA ILE A 207 13.10 -13.60 -6.43
C ILE A 207 12.44 -13.96 -7.76
N LYS A 208 12.42 -15.24 -8.09
CA LYS A 208 11.57 -15.75 -9.17
C LYS A 208 10.14 -15.85 -8.66
N VAL A 209 9.18 -15.89 -9.58
CA VAL A 209 7.79 -16.20 -9.23
C VAL A 209 7.74 -17.64 -8.72
N PRO A 210 7.34 -17.88 -7.45
CA PRO A 210 7.26 -19.22 -6.91
C PRO A 210 6.08 -20.00 -7.47
N SER A 211 6.18 -21.33 -7.49
CA SER A 211 5.05 -22.20 -7.88
C SER A 211 3.96 -22.33 -6.80
N SER A 212 4.26 -21.93 -5.56
CA SER A 212 3.38 -22.05 -4.40
C SER A 212 3.43 -20.79 -3.54
N TYR A 213 2.30 -20.45 -2.90
CA TYR A 213 2.20 -19.31 -1.99
C TYR A 213 2.95 -19.51 -0.67
N HIS A 214 2.99 -20.74 -0.16
CA HIS A 214 3.42 -21.02 1.22
C HIS A 214 4.71 -21.84 1.32
N MET A 215 5.20 -22.39 0.20
CA MET A 215 6.40 -23.22 0.17
C MET A 215 7.56 -22.47 -0.48
N SER A 216 8.74 -22.59 0.09
CA SER A 216 9.98 -22.17 -0.56
C SER A 216 10.27 -23.03 -1.79
N GLU A 217 11.10 -22.51 -2.71
CA GLU A 217 11.58 -23.27 -3.87
C GLU A 217 12.34 -24.54 -3.45
N GLU A 218 13.09 -24.48 -2.34
CA GLU A 218 13.79 -25.65 -1.78
C GLU A 218 12.80 -26.72 -1.29
N GLU A 219 11.72 -26.31 -0.60
CA GLU A 219 10.67 -27.23 -0.14
C GLU A 219 9.88 -27.82 -1.32
N SER A 220 9.48 -26.99 -2.29
CA SER A 220 8.76 -27.42 -3.48
C SER A 220 9.56 -28.42 -4.32
N THR A 221 10.86 -28.15 -4.53
CA THR A 221 11.75 -29.07 -5.25
C THR A 221 11.98 -30.37 -4.47
N ALA A 222 12.12 -30.32 -3.15
CA ALA A 222 12.24 -31.53 -2.33
C ALA A 222 10.98 -32.42 -2.42
N ILE A 223 9.79 -31.83 -2.40
CA ILE A 223 8.52 -32.55 -2.58
C ILE A 223 8.43 -33.16 -3.97
N GLU A 224 8.83 -32.42 -5.01
CA GLU A 224 8.81 -32.91 -6.39
C GLU A 224 9.79 -34.08 -6.60
N VAL A 225 11.00 -34.03 -6.02
CA VAL A 225 11.97 -35.14 -6.06
C VAL A 225 11.38 -36.41 -5.39
N LEU A 226 10.68 -36.24 -4.27
CA LEU A 226 10.06 -37.37 -3.55
C LEU A 226 8.85 -37.95 -4.30
N THR A 227 8.12 -37.13 -5.04
CA THR A 227 6.87 -37.53 -5.72
C THR A 227 7.09 -37.98 -7.17
N ASN A 228 8.15 -37.53 -7.83
CA ASN A 228 8.48 -37.87 -9.21
C ASN A 228 9.98 -38.13 -9.42
N PRO A 229 10.45 -39.38 -9.24
CA PRO A 229 11.88 -39.73 -9.34
C PRO A 229 12.49 -39.61 -10.75
N ASN A 230 11.66 -39.41 -11.78
CA ASN A 230 12.09 -39.22 -13.18
C ASN A 230 12.08 -37.74 -13.62
N ALA A 231 11.80 -36.78 -12.72
CA ALA A 231 11.79 -35.37 -13.08
C ALA A 231 13.21 -34.87 -13.44
N GLU A 232 13.38 -34.33 -14.65
CA GLU A 232 14.61 -33.66 -15.07
C GLU A 232 14.71 -32.28 -14.39
N PHE A 233 15.43 -32.21 -13.27
CA PHE A 233 15.59 -30.94 -12.54
C PHE A 233 16.58 -30.00 -13.22
N ASN A 234 16.09 -28.85 -13.67
CA ASN A 234 16.91 -27.77 -14.18
C ASN A 234 17.46 -26.90 -13.02
N MET A 235 18.34 -27.47 -12.19
CA MET A 235 18.87 -26.91 -10.92
C MET A 235 19.70 -25.60 -11.03
N LYS A 236 19.69 -24.87 -12.16
CA LYS A 236 20.69 -23.81 -12.40
C LYS A 236 20.15 -22.50 -12.97
N THR A 237 18.87 -22.19 -12.88
CA THR A 237 18.45 -20.80 -13.13
C THR A 237 18.86 -19.94 -11.92
N LYS A 238 19.84 -19.05 -12.13
CA LYS A 238 20.28 -18.08 -11.11
C LYS A 238 19.08 -17.27 -10.63
N THR A 239 18.99 -17.04 -9.31
CA THR A 239 18.00 -16.11 -8.76
C THR A 239 18.27 -14.71 -9.33
N PRO A 240 17.22 -13.98 -9.74
CA PRO A 240 17.39 -12.61 -10.21
C PRO A 240 17.98 -11.77 -9.08
N ARG A 241 18.82 -10.80 -9.44
CA ARG A 241 19.35 -9.86 -8.45
C ARG A 241 18.33 -8.76 -8.24
N MET A 242 18.06 -8.42 -6.98
CA MET A 242 17.34 -7.20 -6.63
C MET A 242 18.03 -6.01 -7.33
N SER A 243 17.27 -5.27 -8.12
CA SER A 243 17.72 -4.06 -8.79
C SER A 243 16.70 -2.96 -8.58
N ARG A 244 17.21 -1.73 -8.49
CA ARG A 244 16.37 -0.54 -8.38
C ARG A 244 15.92 -0.13 -9.78
N LEU A 245 14.68 0.34 -9.86
CA LEU A 245 14.08 0.91 -11.05
C LEU A 245 14.04 2.43 -10.91
N VAL A 246 13.99 3.13 -12.04
CA VAL A 246 13.85 4.58 -12.06
C VAL A 246 12.36 4.90 -12.12
N PHE A 247 11.83 5.37 -11.00
CA PHE A 247 10.47 5.88 -10.88
C PHE A 247 10.52 7.26 -10.20
N PRO A 248 9.63 8.21 -10.54
CA PRO A 248 8.77 8.18 -11.73
C PRO A 248 9.61 8.09 -13.02
N PRO A 249 9.08 7.54 -14.12
CA PRO A 249 9.83 7.48 -15.37
C PRO A 249 10.28 8.90 -15.80
N ARG A 250 11.55 9.08 -16.16
CA ARG A 250 12.12 10.43 -16.44
C ARG A 250 11.39 11.24 -17.51
N LYS A 251 10.76 10.56 -18.47
CA LYS A 251 9.97 11.19 -19.54
C LYS A 251 8.51 11.46 -19.15
N SER A 252 8.10 11.04 -17.95
CA SER A 252 6.77 11.28 -17.43
C SER A 252 6.70 12.62 -16.72
N THR A 253 5.49 13.17 -16.61
CA THR A 253 5.19 14.36 -15.81
C THR A 253 4.73 14.01 -14.40
N LEU A 254 4.88 12.74 -14.00
CA LEU A 254 4.57 12.23 -12.68
C LEU A 254 5.60 12.70 -11.66
N LYS A 255 5.14 12.89 -10.44
CA LYS A 255 5.98 13.20 -9.27
C LYS A 255 5.55 12.32 -8.10
N ILE A 256 6.46 12.11 -7.17
CA ILE A 256 6.10 11.48 -5.90
C ILE A 256 5.18 12.44 -5.12
N PRO A 257 3.97 12.02 -4.72
CA PRO A 257 3.04 12.88 -3.98
C PRO A 257 3.53 13.16 -2.56
N GLU A 258 2.96 14.18 -1.92
CA GLU A 258 3.04 14.31 -0.47
C GLU A 258 2.48 13.03 0.16
N THR A 259 3.22 12.38 1.06
CA THR A 259 2.87 11.06 1.53
C THR A 259 3.06 10.93 3.04
N LEU A 260 2.06 10.33 3.69
CA LEU A 260 2.11 9.86 5.07
C LEU A 260 1.78 8.36 5.09
N LEU A 261 2.76 7.53 5.44
CA LEU A 261 2.58 6.09 5.62
C LEU A 261 2.48 5.80 7.12
N LEU A 262 1.32 5.34 7.56
CA LEU A 262 1.03 4.98 8.94
C LEU A 262 1.02 3.47 9.08
N TYR A 263 1.60 2.98 10.17
CA TYR A 263 1.59 1.58 10.50
C TYR A 263 1.38 1.37 11.99
N ASP A 264 0.73 0.27 12.31
CA ASP A 264 0.62 -0.24 13.66
C ASP A 264 1.70 -1.28 13.96
N THR A 265 1.86 -1.51 15.25
CA THR A 265 2.64 -2.63 15.77
C THR A 265 1.75 -3.53 16.60
N TYR A 266 1.83 -4.84 16.39
CA TYR A 266 1.21 -5.78 17.31
C TYR A 266 1.66 -5.57 18.78
N PRO A 267 0.75 -5.63 19.77
CA PRO A 267 1.07 -5.51 21.19
C PRO A 267 2.03 -6.63 21.63
N VAL A 268 3.29 -6.27 21.87
CA VAL A 268 4.25 -7.21 22.47
C VAL A 268 4.06 -7.15 23.99
N PRO A 269 3.83 -8.28 24.69
CA PRO A 269 3.81 -8.27 26.15
C PRO A 269 5.09 -7.65 26.67
N ALA A 270 4.99 -6.67 27.57
CA ALA A 270 6.14 -6.04 28.20
C ALA A 270 7.09 -7.13 28.71
N ALA A 271 8.33 -7.15 28.18
CA ALA A 271 9.31 -8.12 28.60
C ALA A 271 9.50 -8.02 30.12
N THR A 272 9.41 -9.15 30.81
CA THR A 272 9.68 -9.25 32.24
C THR A 272 11.06 -8.68 32.54
N ASN A 273 11.08 -7.50 33.17
CA ASN A 273 12.17 -6.85 33.88
C ASN A 273 13.58 -7.46 33.68
N ARG A 274 14.23 -7.19 32.54
CA ARG A 274 15.70 -7.24 32.46
C ARG A 274 16.23 -5.82 32.27
N PRO A 275 16.73 -5.18 33.34
CA PRO A 275 17.22 -3.82 33.25
C PRO A 275 18.47 -3.77 32.34
N GLY A 276 18.50 -2.81 31.41
CA GLY A 276 19.73 -2.40 30.73
C GLY A 276 19.87 -2.74 29.24
N ARG A 277 18.88 -3.35 28.59
CA ARG A 277 18.90 -3.50 27.12
C ARG A 277 17.72 -2.74 26.50
N PRO A 278 17.94 -1.65 25.74
CA PRO A 278 16.85 -1.02 25.01
C PRO A 278 16.23 -2.07 24.09
N PHE A 279 14.92 -2.29 24.27
CA PHE A 279 14.14 -3.13 23.39
C PHE A 279 14.14 -2.48 22.01
N SER A 280 14.93 -2.99 21.07
CA SER A 280 14.69 -2.66 19.67
C SER A 280 13.49 -3.50 19.24
N GLY A 281 12.28 -2.97 19.42
CA GLY A 281 11.01 -3.60 19.03
C GLY A 281 10.81 -3.73 17.52
N LYS A 282 11.91 -3.81 16.77
CA LYS A 282 11.91 -3.92 15.33
C LYS A 282 11.38 -5.32 14.97
N GLN A 283 10.17 -5.37 14.45
CA GLN A 283 9.59 -6.62 13.97
C GLN A 283 10.46 -7.12 12.81
N TRP A 284 11.02 -8.32 12.97
CA TRP A 284 11.81 -8.95 11.92
C TRP A 284 10.86 -9.56 10.88
N GLY A 285 11.22 -9.53 9.59
CA GLY A 285 10.40 -10.11 8.51
C GLY A 285 9.17 -9.30 8.14
N ASN A 286 8.30 -9.86 7.30
CA ASN A 286 7.12 -9.18 6.78
C ASN A 286 6.21 -8.68 7.92
N SER A 287 6.07 -7.36 8.02
CA SER A 287 5.25 -6.65 9.01
C SER A 287 4.71 -5.34 8.42
N LEU A 288 3.69 -4.76 9.04
CA LEU A 288 3.14 -3.46 8.64
C LEU A 288 4.20 -2.34 8.71
N GLU A 289 5.03 -2.33 9.76
CA GLU A 289 6.18 -1.43 9.85
C GLU A 289 7.12 -1.61 8.64
N LEU A 290 7.50 -2.85 8.32
CA LEU A 290 8.46 -3.10 7.24
C LEU A 290 7.88 -2.71 5.87
N GLN A 291 6.60 -2.99 5.64
CA GLN A 291 5.87 -2.60 4.42
C GLN A 291 5.93 -1.07 4.24
N ALA A 292 5.49 -0.32 5.26
CA ALA A 292 5.48 1.15 5.21
C ALA A 292 6.89 1.74 5.03
N ARG A 293 7.87 1.21 5.79
CA ARG A 293 9.25 1.69 5.72
C ARG A 293 9.91 1.41 4.38
N GLU A 294 9.73 0.21 3.82
CA GLU A 294 10.33 -0.12 2.53
C GLU A 294 9.82 0.84 1.45
N LEU A 295 8.49 0.98 1.31
CA LEU A 295 7.90 1.88 0.33
C LEU A 295 8.36 3.33 0.56
N GLY A 296 8.28 3.83 1.79
CA GLY A 296 8.65 5.21 2.11
C GLY A 296 10.11 5.52 1.84
N GLU A 297 11.04 4.64 2.24
CA GLU A 297 12.47 4.79 1.95
C GLU A 297 12.76 4.77 0.43
N MET A 298 12.01 3.97 -0.35
CA MET A 298 12.12 3.96 -1.81
C MET A 298 11.60 5.25 -2.45
N MET A 299 10.47 5.77 -1.98
CA MET A 299 9.91 7.05 -2.42
C MET A 299 10.86 8.22 -2.10
N GLN A 300 11.40 8.28 -0.87
CA GLN A 300 12.39 9.28 -0.46
C GLN A 300 13.63 9.24 -1.38
N ARG A 301 14.20 8.05 -1.58
CA ARG A 301 15.36 7.88 -2.46
C ARG A 301 15.05 8.25 -3.90
N SER A 302 13.84 7.95 -4.38
CA SER A 302 13.37 8.36 -5.71
C SER A 302 13.36 9.89 -5.86
N ILE A 303 12.82 10.60 -4.87
CA ILE A 303 12.84 12.08 -4.87
C ILE A 303 14.28 12.59 -4.95
N GLU A 304 15.17 12.06 -4.11
CA GLU A 304 16.58 12.46 -4.08
C GLU A 304 17.29 12.19 -5.43
N MET A 305 17.17 10.97 -5.94
CA MET A 305 17.96 10.49 -7.08
C MET A 305 17.39 10.84 -8.44
N VAL A 306 16.07 11.04 -8.53
CA VAL A 306 15.36 11.28 -9.80
C VAL A 306 14.91 12.73 -9.87
N GLU A 307 14.21 13.24 -8.86
CA GLU A 307 13.63 14.59 -8.95
C GLU A 307 14.63 15.70 -8.62
N LEU A 308 15.37 15.57 -7.50
CA LEU A 308 16.30 16.60 -7.04
C LEU A 308 17.61 16.58 -7.81
N LYS A 309 18.14 15.39 -8.13
CA LYS A 309 19.36 15.28 -8.93
C LYS A 309 19.20 15.90 -10.32
N GLU A 310 18.02 15.84 -10.93
CA GLU A 310 17.75 16.56 -12.19
C GLU A 310 17.73 18.08 -12.01
N ARG A 311 17.30 18.60 -10.85
CA ARG A 311 17.26 20.04 -10.53
C ARG A 311 18.61 20.62 -10.15
N GLY A 312 19.47 19.86 -9.46
CA GLY A 312 20.81 20.30 -9.08
C GLY A 312 21.76 20.59 -10.25
N PHE A 313 21.39 20.22 -11.49
CA PHE A 313 22.10 20.69 -12.70
C PHE A 313 21.79 22.15 -13.06
N TRP A 314 20.72 22.72 -12.50
CA TRP A 314 20.19 24.04 -12.87
C TRP A 314 20.15 25.03 -11.70
N ASP A 315 20.07 24.55 -10.45
CA ASP A 315 19.94 25.40 -9.26
C ASP A 315 21.21 25.36 -8.39
N GLU A 316 21.75 26.53 -8.01
CA GLU A 316 22.93 26.67 -7.13
C GLU A 316 22.62 26.40 -5.64
N ASP A 317 21.34 26.41 -5.24
CA ASP A 317 20.86 26.29 -3.85
C ASP A 317 20.42 24.86 -3.47
N VAL A 318 21.26 23.85 -3.77
CA VAL A 318 20.94 22.43 -3.49
C VAL A 318 20.76 22.15 -1.99
N SER A 319 21.38 22.93 -1.10
CA SER A 319 21.31 22.76 0.36
C SER A 319 19.92 22.99 0.95
N ILE A 320 19.06 23.78 0.30
CA ILE A 320 17.67 24.03 0.74
C ILE A 320 16.81 22.77 0.61
N TRP A 321 17.20 21.84 -0.28
CA TRP A 321 16.41 20.65 -0.62
C TRP A 321 16.87 19.37 0.07
N GLU A 322 17.89 19.41 0.93
CA GLU A 322 18.43 18.21 1.59
C GLU A 322 17.38 17.44 2.40
N ASN A 323 16.43 18.16 3.01
CA ASN A 323 15.36 17.56 3.81
C ASN A 323 14.07 17.28 3.01
N GLU A 324 13.99 17.65 1.74
CA GLU A 324 12.77 17.54 0.94
C GLU A 324 12.23 16.10 0.84
N PRO A 325 13.04 15.05 0.63
CA PRO A 325 12.54 13.69 0.62
C PRO A 325 11.82 13.31 1.92
N ARG A 326 12.43 13.62 3.07
CA ARG A 326 11.87 13.31 4.41
C ARG A 326 10.68 14.18 4.77
N ARG A 327 10.66 15.43 4.30
CA ARG A 327 9.52 16.34 4.46
C ARG A 327 8.30 15.83 3.67
N ARG A 328 8.54 15.39 2.43
CA ARG A 328 7.48 14.96 1.49
C ARG A 328 6.94 13.58 1.81
N VAL A 329 7.77 12.65 2.28
CA VAL A 329 7.36 11.27 2.59
C VAL A 329 7.69 10.98 4.04
N LYS A 330 6.67 10.97 4.90
CA LYS A 330 6.78 10.61 6.32
C LYS A 330 6.29 9.17 6.54
N MET A 331 6.91 8.46 7.47
CA MET A 331 6.47 7.14 7.94
C MET A 331 6.33 7.23 9.45
N GLU A 332 5.13 7.00 9.98
CA GLU A 332 4.83 7.24 11.39
C GLU A 332 4.13 6.02 12.00
N HIS A 333 4.40 5.81 13.29
CA HIS A 333 3.73 4.78 14.09
C HIS A 333 2.39 5.32 14.58
N ALA A 334 1.28 4.75 14.10
CA ALA A 334 -0.07 5.14 14.49
C ALA A 334 -0.39 4.60 15.88
N GLY A 335 -0.51 3.28 16.01
CA GLY A 335 -0.81 2.64 17.29
C GLY A 335 -0.58 1.13 17.31
N GLU A 336 -1.48 0.42 17.95
CA GLU A 336 -1.47 -1.04 18.04
C GLU A 336 -2.56 -1.65 17.16
N GLU A 337 -2.26 -2.81 16.57
CA GLU A 337 -3.23 -3.51 15.71
C GLU A 337 -4.53 -3.79 16.48
N SER A 338 -5.66 -3.45 15.84
CA SER A 338 -7.01 -3.60 16.38
C SER A 338 -7.85 -4.53 15.50
N GLU A 339 -8.79 -5.27 16.11
CA GLU A 339 -9.67 -6.19 15.38
C GLU A 339 -10.60 -5.46 14.39
N ASN A 340 -11.00 -4.23 14.71
CA ASN A 340 -11.86 -3.41 13.83
C ASN A 340 -11.10 -2.79 12.66
N MET A 341 -9.77 -2.94 12.57
CA MET A 341 -8.96 -2.39 11.48
C MET A 341 -9.12 -0.87 11.31
N GLU A 342 -9.45 -0.18 12.41
CA GLU A 342 -9.62 1.26 12.46
C GLU A 342 -8.37 1.91 13.06
N MET A 343 -8.11 3.15 12.63
CA MET A 343 -7.03 3.97 13.16
C MET A 343 -7.41 4.47 14.55
N ASP A 344 -6.46 4.42 15.48
CA ASP A 344 -6.66 4.98 16.81
C ASP A 344 -6.62 6.52 16.80
N GLU A 345 -6.99 7.12 17.94
CA GLU A 345 -7.04 8.57 18.09
C GLU A 345 -5.67 9.24 17.83
N LYS A 346 -4.59 8.60 18.27
CA LYS A 346 -3.22 9.07 18.04
C LYS A 346 -2.87 9.09 16.55
N GLY A 347 -3.22 8.03 15.81
CA GLY A 347 -3.05 7.96 14.38
C GLY A 347 -3.85 9.05 13.66
N GLU A 348 -5.11 9.26 14.05
CA GLU A 348 -5.95 10.31 13.47
C GLU A 348 -5.38 11.71 13.72
N GLU A 349 -4.85 11.99 14.92
CA GLU A 349 -4.18 13.26 15.24
C GLU A 349 -2.96 13.51 14.34
N ILE A 350 -2.13 12.49 14.08
CA ILE A 350 -0.98 12.59 13.17
C ILE A 350 -1.45 12.96 11.75
N VAL A 351 -2.55 12.38 11.29
CA VAL A 351 -3.13 12.70 9.97
C VAL A 351 -3.64 14.14 9.94
N GLU A 352 -4.35 14.59 10.98
CA GLU A 352 -4.88 15.94 11.05
C GLU A 352 -3.78 17.00 11.05
N GLU A 353 -2.70 16.80 11.81
CA GLU A 353 -1.52 17.67 11.80
C GLU A 353 -0.92 17.72 10.40
N TRP A 354 -0.69 16.55 9.78
CA TRP A 354 -0.11 16.44 8.44
C TRP A 354 -0.95 17.14 7.37
N LEU A 355 -2.28 17.03 7.44
CA LEU A 355 -3.22 17.71 6.55
C LEU A 355 -3.19 19.22 6.81
N THR A 356 -3.18 19.66 8.06
CA THR A 356 -3.17 21.07 8.42
C THR A 356 -1.94 21.79 7.86
N GLU A 357 -0.76 21.17 7.94
CA GLU A 357 0.48 21.67 7.33
C GLU A 357 0.36 21.93 5.81
N ARG A 358 -0.48 21.16 5.11
CA ARG A 358 -0.54 21.13 3.63
C ARG A 358 -1.75 21.84 3.04
N LEU A 359 -2.79 21.99 3.85
CA LEU A 359 -4.04 22.65 3.45
C LEU A 359 -4.09 24.11 3.90
N SER A 360 -3.16 24.53 4.77
CA SER A 360 -2.98 25.94 5.09
C SER A 360 -2.59 26.74 3.83
N PRO A 361 -3.23 27.89 3.57
CA PRO A 361 -3.06 28.67 2.35
C PRO A 361 -1.67 29.29 2.17
#